data_AF-A0A485AXQ3-F1
#
_entry.id   AF-A0A485AXQ3-F1
#
_cell.length_a   1.000
_cell.length_b   1.000
_cell.length_c   1.000
_cell.angle_alpha   90.00
_cell.angle_beta   90.00
_cell.angle_gamma   90.00
#
_symmetry.space_group_name_H-M   'P 1'
#
loop_
_entity.id
_entity.type
_entity.pdbx_description
1 polymer ?
#
loop_
_entity_poly.entity_id
_entity_poly.type
_entity_poly.pdbx_seq_one_letter_code
_entity_poly.pdbx_strand_id
1 'polypeptide(L)'
;MKPGIYFDISNEDYHAGDGVSKSQLDMVAMSPALLKWQKAAPVDTEKLKALDMGTALHCLLLEPDEFDKRFIVAPQFNRRTAAGKEDEAAFLRDVEGMGMTVMDADQGRKLLLMRRQCHGPPGGALVTGSRRR
;
A
#
# COMPACT_ATOMS: atom_id res chain seq x y z
N MET A 1 10.44 1.02 -24.63
CA MET A 1 9.33 0.21 -25.19
C MET A 1 9.04 0.63 -26.61
N LYS A 2 8.65 -0.29 -27.50
CA LYS A 2 8.19 0.07 -28.84
C LYS A 2 6.71 0.51 -28.76
N PRO A 3 6.21 1.41 -29.63
CA PRO A 3 4.78 1.72 -29.68
C PRO A 3 3.96 0.47 -30.00
N GLY A 4 2.97 0.14 -29.18
CA GLY A 4 2.12 -1.05 -29.32
C GLY A 4 1.17 -1.23 -28.13
N ILE A 5 0.20 -2.14 -28.26
CA ILE A 5 -0.69 -2.55 -27.16
C ILE A 5 -0.04 -3.76 -26.48
N TYR A 6 0.25 -3.62 -25.18
CA TYR A 6 0.83 -4.69 -24.36
C TYR A 6 -0.22 -5.15 -23.35
N PHE A 7 -0.48 -6.46 -23.33
CA PHE A 7 -1.44 -7.06 -22.40
C PHE A 7 -0.79 -7.60 -21.13
N ASP A 8 0.50 -7.98 -21.20
CA ASP A 8 1.25 -8.61 -20.10
C ASP A 8 2.54 -7.84 -19.81
N ILE A 9 2.42 -6.58 -19.40
CA ILE A 9 3.57 -5.80 -18.94
C ILE A 9 3.61 -5.72 -17.42
N SER A 10 4.78 -5.93 -16.83
CA SER A 10 4.96 -5.74 -15.39
C SER A 10 4.81 -4.26 -15.03
N ASN A 11 4.37 -3.97 -13.80
CA ASN A 11 4.22 -2.58 -13.36
C ASN A 11 5.56 -1.82 -13.35
N GLU A 12 6.66 -2.52 -13.06
CA GLU A 12 8.02 -1.98 -13.11
C GLU A 12 8.40 -1.58 -14.54
N ASP A 13 8.19 -2.48 -15.50
CA ASP A 13 8.47 -2.20 -16.91
C ASP A 13 7.59 -1.06 -17.44
N TYR A 14 6.31 -1.01 -17.04
CA TYR A 14 5.38 0.07 -17.38
C TYR A 14 5.89 1.44 -16.95
N HIS A 15 6.41 1.54 -15.73
CA HIS A 15 6.97 2.79 -15.19
C HIS A 15 8.42 3.07 -15.61
N ALA A 16 9.18 2.07 -16.04
CA ALA A 16 10.54 2.21 -16.56
C ALA A 16 10.60 2.69 -18.02
N GLY A 17 9.46 2.70 -18.73
CA GLY A 17 9.37 3.24 -20.08
C GLY A 17 9.72 4.74 -20.15
N ASP A 18 10.14 5.19 -21.33
CA ASP A 18 10.40 6.61 -21.62
C ASP A 18 9.12 7.48 -21.69
N GLY A 19 7.99 6.91 -21.27
CA GLY A 19 6.69 7.55 -21.24
C GLY A 19 6.59 8.54 -20.09
N VAL A 20 6.01 9.72 -20.36
CA VAL A 20 5.74 10.70 -19.33
C VAL A 20 4.41 10.33 -18.65
N SER A 21 4.43 10.11 -17.34
CA SER A 21 3.21 9.78 -16.59
C SER A 21 2.33 11.03 -16.42
N LYS A 22 1.02 10.83 -16.17
CA LYS A 22 0.09 11.93 -15.91
C LYS A 22 0.61 12.88 -14.82
N SER A 23 1.08 12.33 -13.70
CA SER A 23 1.62 13.14 -12.60
C SER A 23 2.83 13.97 -13.02
N GLN A 24 3.67 13.46 -13.93
CA GLN A 24 4.79 14.22 -14.49
C GLN A 24 4.30 15.36 -15.40
N LEU A 25 3.24 15.15 -16.18
CA LEU A 25 2.62 16.21 -16.99
C LEU A 25 1.99 17.30 -16.10
N ASP A 26 1.30 16.92 -15.02
CA ASP A 26 0.74 17.87 -14.06
C ASP A 26 1.85 18.73 -13.41
N MET A 27 3.02 18.14 -13.13
CA MET A 27 4.18 18.87 -12.62
C MET A 27 4.82 19.79 -13.66
N VAL A 28 4.91 19.35 -14.93
CA VAL A 28 5.38 20.21 -16.03
C VAL A 28 4.44 21.39 -16.27
N ALA A 29 3.13 21.17 -16.13
CA ALA A 29 2.11 22.22 -16.25
C ALA A 29 2.26 23.29 -15.15
N MET A 30 2.68 22.91 -13.94
CA MET A 30 3.04 23.88 -12.90
C MET A 30 4.37 24.57 -13.17
N SER A 31 5.43 23.80 -13.41
CA SER A 31 6.74 24.32 -13.81
C SER A 31 7.62 23.21 -14.39
N PRO A 32 8.16 23.38 -15.60
CA PRO A 32 9.05 22.39 -16.23
C PRO A 32 10.32 22.08 -15.42
N ALA A 33 10.77 23.01 -14.57
CA ALA A 33 11.95 22.82 -13.73
C ALA A 33 11.70 21.84 -12.57
N LEU A 34 10.44 21.70 -12.12
CA LEU A 34 10.09 20.82 -11.00
C LEU A 34 10.33 19.35 -11.31
N LEU A 35 10.03 18.92 -12.54
CA LEU A 35 10.25 17.52 -12.93
C LEU A 35 11.74 17.14 -12.88
N LYS A 36 12.63 18.03 -13.32
CA LYS A 36 14.08 17.79 -13.27
C LYS A 36 14.59 17.77 -11.83
N TRP A 37 14.10 18.70 -11.01
CA TRP A 37 14.49 18.76 -9.60
C TRP A 37 13.99 17.54 -8.82
N GLN A 38 12.73 17.14 -9.00
CA GLN A 38 12.16 15.99 -8.30
C GLN A 38 12.88 14.67 -8.64
N LYS A 39 13.31 14.48 -9.90
CA LYS A 39 14.11 13.30 -10.29
C LYS A 39 15.49 13.27 -9.63
N ALA A 40 16.06 14.42 -9.31
CA ALA A 40 17.39 14.55 -8.71
C ALA A 40 17.36 14.73 -7.19
N ALA A 41 16.19 15.03 -6.62
CA ALA A 41 16.04 15.32 -5.21
C ALA A 41 16.14 14.03 -4.37
N PRO A 42 16.81 14.06 -3.21
CA PRO A 42 16.83 12.93 -2.30
C PRO A 42 15.41 12.66 -1.78
N VAL A 43 14.99 11.41 -1.87
CA VAL A 43 13.67 10.97 -1.37
C VAL A 43 13.80 10.64 0.11
N ASP A 44 12.92 11.23 0.91
CA ASP A 44 12.83 10.97 2.34
C ASP A 44 12.09 9.63 2.57
N THR A 45 12.84 8.62 2.99
CA THR A 45 12.35 7.26 3.23
C THR A 45 11.39 7.15 4.41
N GLU A 46 11.41 8.08 5.37
CA GLU A 46 10.44 8.05 6.46
C GLU A 46 9.03 8.42 6.01
N LYS A 47 8.92 9.35 5.05
CA LYS A 47 7.62 9.78 4.50
C LYS A 47 6.97 8.70 3.63
N LEU A 48 7.77 7.79 3.07
CA LEU A 48 7.29 6.66 2.28
C LEU A 48 6.44 5.69 3.12
N LYS A 49 6.71 5.57 4.44
CA LYS A 49 5.92 4.72 5.35
C LYS A 49 4.44 5.09 5.41
N ALA A 50 4.10 6.37 5.22
CA ALA A 50 2.70 6.81 5.19
C ALA A 50 2.02 6.43 3.86
N LEU A 51 2.78 6.35 2.77
CA LEU A 51 2.30 5.95 1.45
C LEU A 51 2.08 4.43 1.36
N ASP A 52 2.84 3.64 2.12
CA ASP A 52 2.70 2.18 2.16
C ASP A 52 1.28 1.71 2.48
N MET A 53 0.56 2.42 3.37
CA MET A 53 -0.85 2.11 3.66
C MET A 53 -1.75 2.31 2.43
N GLY A 54 -1.52 3.38 1.66
CA GLY A 54 -2.26 3.64 0.43
C GLY A 54 -1.97 2.60 -0.64
N THR A 55 -0.70 2.23 -0.81
CA THR A 55 -0.26 1.18 -1.73
C THR A 55 -0.87 -0.18 -1.36
N ALA A 56 -0.86 -0.51 -0.07
CA ALA A 56 -1.47 -1.73 0.46
C ALA A 56 -2.98 -1.79 0.19
N LEU A 57 -3.70 -0.67 0.38
CA LEU A 57 -5.13 -0.60 0.04
C LEU A 57 -5.39 -0.76 -1.46
N HIS A 58 -4.59 -0.11 -2.31
CA HIS A 58 -4.69 -0.25 -3.75
C HIS A 58 -4.50 -1.70 -4.20
N CYS A 59 -3.46 -2.37 -3.68
CA CYS A 59 -3.20 -3.78 -3.95
C CYS A 59 -4.36 -4.66 -3.47
N LEU A 60 -4.84 -4.43 -2.24
CA LEU A 60 -5.95 -5.21 -1.67
C LEU A 60 -7.27 -5.06 -2.43
N LEU A 61 -7.51 -3.92 -3.09
CA LEU A 61 -8.71 -3.65 -3.88
C LEU A 61 -8.62 -4.20 -5.30
N LEU A 62 -7.47 -4.03 -5.97
CA LEU A 62 -7.31 -4.38 -7.39
C LEU A 62 -6.74 -5.79 -7.60
N GLU A 63 -5.80 -6.19 -6.76
CA GLU A 63 -4.99 -7.42 -6.90
C GLU A 63 -4.91 -8.18 -5.56
N PRO A 64 -6.04 -8.73 -5.06
CA PRO A 64 -6.05 -9.36 -3.73
C PRO A 64 -5.08 -10.55 -3.61
N ASP A 65 -4.81 -11.27 -4.71
CA ASP A 65 -3.90 -12.42 -4.73
C ASP A 65 -2.42 -12.01 -4.68
N GLU A 66 -2.10 -10.76 -5.03
CA GLU A 66 -0.74 -10.20 -4.95
C GLU A 66 -0.49 -9.54 -3.59
N PHE A 67 -1.55 -9.22 -2.83
CA PHE A 67 -1.43 -8.62 -1.51
C PHE A 67 -0.61 -9.50 -0.56
N ASP A 68 -0.93 -10.80 -0.50
CA ASP A 68 -0.27 -11.77 0.39
C ASP A 68 1.21 -12.01 0.03
N LYS A 69 1.63 -11.63 -1.19
CA LYS A 69 3.02 -11.75 -1.64
C LYS A 69 3.86 -10.50 -1.37
N ARG A 70 3.23 -9.33 -1.23
CA ARG A 70 3.92 -8.03 -1.12
C ARG A 70 3.80 -7.41 0.27
N PHE A 71 2.76 -7.77 1.03
CA PHE A 71 2.45 -7.18 2.33
C PHE A 71 2.23 -8.27 3.39
N ILE A 72 2.81 -8.07 4.57
CA ILE A 72 2.58 -8.93 5.73
C ILE A 72 1.98 -8.07 6.85
N VAL A 73 0.86 -8.51 7.41
CA VAL A 73 0.26 -7.90 8.60
C VAL A 73 0.84 -8.59 9.84
N ALA A 74 1.58 -7.83 10.64
CA ALA A 74 2.09 -8.27 11.92
C ALA A 74 0.94 -8.59 12.88
N PRO A 75 1.02 -9.70 13.65
CA PRO A 75 0.08 -9.97 14.71
C PRO A 75 0.23 -8.95 15.86
N GLN A 76 -0.80 -8.80 16.68
CA GLN A 76 -0.77 -7.86 17.79
C GLN A 76 0.18 -8.35 18.89
N PHE A 77 1.34 -7.72 19.03
CA PHE A 77 2.32 -8.05 20.07
C PHE A 77 2.04 -7.29 21.38
N ASN A 78 2.05 -8.01 22.51
CA ASN A 78 1.97 -7.37 23.82
C ASN A 78 3.36 -6.94 24.31
N ARG A 79 3.76 -5.72 23.99
CA ARG A 79 5.06 -5.14 24.39
C ARG A 79 5.26 -4.99 25.91
N ARG A 80 4.25 -5.27 26.74
CA ARG A 80 4.37 -5.24 28.21
C ARG A 80 5.01 -6.51 28.78
N THR A 81 4.98 -7.63 28.08
CA THR A 81 5.62 -8.88 28.53
C THR A 81 6.97 -9.07 27.86
N ALA A 82 7.91 -9.74 28.54
CA ALA A 82 9.21 -10.09 27.96
C ALA A 82 9.04 -10.97 26.71
N ALA A 83 8.14 -11.95 26.78
CA ALA A 83 7.77 -12.82 25.65
C ALA A 83 7.26 -12.01 24.44
N GLY A 84 6.40 -11.01 24.63
CA GLY A 84 5.87 -10.23 23.51
C GLY A 84 6.91 -9.36 22.80
N LYS A 85 8.01 -8.99 23.48
CA LYS A 85 9.15 -8.31 22.84
C LYS A 85 10.04 -9.28 22.08
N GLU A 86 10.22 -10.50 22.60
CA GLU A 86 10.95 -11.56 21.90
C GLU A 86 10.22 -12.02 20.64
N ASP A 87 8.89 -12.16 20.71
CA ASP A 87 8.05 -12.51 19.57
C ASP A 87 8.09 -11.43 18.47
N GLU A 88 8.04 -10.14 18.85
CA GLU A 88 8.17 -9.03 17.90
C GLU A 88 9.55 -9.02 17.23
N ALA A 89 10.62 -9.28 17.99
CA ALA A 89 11.98 -9.34 17.46
C ALA A 89 12.23 -10.61 16.60
N ALA A 90 11.59 -11.73 16.91
CA ALA A 90 11.61 -12.92 16.06
C ALA A 90 10.89 -12.65 14.73
N PHE A 91 9.70 -12.05 14.79
CA PHE A 91 8.93 -11.70 13.61
C PHE A 91 9.67 -10.72 12.69
N LEU A 92 10.28 -9.66 13.24
CA LEU A 92 11.06 -8.72 12.44
C LEU A 92 12.26 -9.39 11.76
N ARG A 93 12.94 -10.33 12.43
CA ARG A 93 14.05 -11.10 11.83
C ARG A 93 13.57 -12.01 10.70
N ASP A 94 12.43 -12.64 10.86
CA ASP A 94 11.86 -13.53 9.84
C ASP A 94 11.42 -12.75 8.59
N VAL A 95 10.88 -11.53 8.77
CA VAL A 95 10.44 -10.70 7.65
C VAL A 95 11.57 -9.89 6.98
N GLU A 96 12.67 -9.60 7.70
CA GLU A 96 13.82 -8.88 7.14
C GLU A 96 14.42 -9.60 5.91
N GLY A 97 14.28 -10.93 5.82
CA GLY A 97 14.70 -11.72 4.66
C GLY A 97 13.69 -11.83 3.51
N MET A 98 12.42 -11.43 3.72
CA MET A 98 11.36 -11.61 2.71
C MET A 98 11.18 -10.39 1.80
N GLY A 99 11.75 -9.23 2.15
CA GLY A 99 11.62 -7.99 1.36
C GLY A 99 10.17 -7.47 1.24
N MET A 100 9.27 -7.93 2.10
CA MET A 100 7.86 -7.53 2.12
C MET A 100 7.65 -6.36 3.07
N THR A 101 6.65 -5.52 2.79
CA THR A 101 6.32 -4.39 3.67
C THR A 101 5.52 -4.89 4.87
N VAL A 102 6.10 -4.75 6.07
CA VAL A 102 5.45 -5.09 7.34
C VAL A 102 4.47 -4.00 7.74
N MET A 103 3.22 -4.39 7.96
CA MET A 103 2.18 -3.51 8.48
C MET A 103 1.80 -3.93 9.90
N ASP A 104 1.50 -2.96 10.76
CA ASP A 104 1.01 -3.24 12.11
C ASP A 104 -0.43 -3.80 12.08
N ALA A 105 -0.81 -4.52 13.13
CA ALA A 105 -2.13 -5.14 13.29
C ALA A 105 -3.28 -4.12 13.15
N ASP A 106 -3.10 -2.91 13.70
CA ASP A 106 -4.09 -1.85 13.60
C ASP A 106 -4.24 -1.32 12.16
N GLN A 107 -3.16 -1.33 11.38
CA GLN A 107 -3.18 -0.94 9.97
C GLN A 107 -3.89 -2.01 9.13
N GLY A 108 -3.58 -3.29 9.35
CA GLY A 108 -4.27 -4.40 8.69
C GLY A 108 -5.78 -4.38 8.97
N ARG A 109 -6.18 -4.11 10.22
CA ARG A 109 -7.60 -3.98 10.58
C ARG A 109 -8.28 -2.83 9.81
N LYS A 110 -7.64 -1.67 9.71
CA LYS A 110 -8.17 -0.52 8.95
C LYS A 110 -8.32 -0.85 7.47
N LEU A 111 -7.32 -1.48 6.86
CA LEU A 111 -7.36 -1.88 5.45
C LEU A 111 -8.56 -2.79 5.14
N LEU A 112 -8.80 -3.81 5.98
CA LEU A 112 -9.94 -4.71 5.82
C LEU A 112 -11.29 -3.99 5.94
N LEU A 113 -11.40 -3.04 6.88
CA LEU A 113 -12.60 -2.20 7.01
C LEU A 113 -12.82 -1.33 5.78
N MET A 114 -11.78 -0.70 5.24
CA MET A 114 -11.85 0.13 4.03
C MET A 114 -12.21 -0.71 2.80
N ARG A 115 -11.60 -1.89 2.64
CA ARG A 115 -11.96 -2.85 1.57
C ARG A 115 -13.44 -3.22 1.63
N ARG A 116 -13.95 -3.52 2.83
CA ARG A 116 -15.36 -3.88 3.04
C ARG A 116 -16.30 -2.72 2.73
N GLN A 117 -15.90 -1.48 2.96
CA GLN A 117 -16.68 -0.29 2.60
C GLN A 117 -16.71 -0.08 1.08
N CYS A 118 -15.58 -0.22 0.39
CA CYS A 118 -15.50 -0.11 -1.07
C CYS A 118 -16.34 -1.17 -1.80
N HIS A 119 -16.26 -2.43 -1.36
CA HIS A 119 -17.05 -3.54 -1.91
C HIS A 119 -18.41 -3.73 -1.22
N GLY A 120 -18.79 -2.80 -0.35
CA GLY A 120 -20.10 -2.81 0.29
C GLY A 120 -21.21 -2.58 -0.75
N PRO A 121 -22.45 -3.02 -0.46
CA PRO A 121 -23.57 -2.75 -1.35
C PRO A 121 -23.71 -1.22 -1.57
N PRO A 122 -24.08 -0.76 -2.78
CA PRO A 122 -24.29 0.65 -3.05
C PRO A 122 -25.48 1.16 -2.23
N GLY A 123 -25.18 1.80 -1.12
CA GLY A 123 -26.15 2.17 -0.08
C GLY A 123 -25.62 1.75 1.27
N GLY A 124 -24.95 2.68 1.95
CA GLY A 124 -24.41 2.48 3.29
C GLY A 124 -25.41 1.77 4.19
N ALA A 125 -24.92 0.80 4.95
CA ALA A 125 -25.65 -0.05 5.87
C ALA A 125 -27.01 0.55 6.27
N LEU A 126 -28.10 -0.02 5.76
CA LEU A 126 -29.39 0.08 6.42
C LEU A 126 -29.13 -0.26 7.88
N VAL A 127 -29.19 0.76 8.74
CA VAL A 127 -29.32 0.60 10.18
C VAL A 127 -30.64 -0.13 10.38
N THR A 128 -30.61 -1.46 10.27
CA THR A 128 -31.68 -2.30 10.80
C THR A 128 -31.52 -2.23 12.30
N GLY A 129 -32.00 -1.13 12.89
CA GLY A 129 -32.28 -1.02 14.30
C GLY A 129 -33.31 -2.07 14.64
N SER A 130 -32.87 -3.30 14.88
CA SER A 130 -33.67 -4.28 15.61
C SER A 130 -33.73 -3.78 17.04
N ARG A 131 -34.73 -2.93 17.31
CA ARG A 131 -35.27 -2.73 18.66
C ARG A 131 -35.39 -4.12 19.30
N ARG A 132 -34.52 -4.39 20.28
CA ARG A 132 -34.78 -5.45 21.24
C ARG A 132 -36.11 -5.08 21.92
N ARG A 133 -37.10 -5.94 21.77
CA ARG A 133 -38.26 -5.98 22.66
C ARG A 133 -37.82 -6.51 24.01
#